data_AF-A0A6G0Q9T8-F1
#
_entry.id   AF-A0A6G0Q9T8-F1
#
_cell.length_a   1.000
_cell.length_b   1.000
_cell.length_c   1.000
_cell.angle_alpha   90.00
_cell.angle_beta   90.00
_cell.angle_gamma   90.00
#
_symmetry.space_group_name_H-M   'P 1'
#
loop_
_entity.id
_entity.type
_entity.pdbx_description
1 polymer ?
#
loop_
_entity_poly.entity_id
_entity_poly.type
_entity_poly.pdbx_seq_one_letter_code
_entity_poly.pdbx_strand_id
1 'polypeptide(L)'
;MRENRLYANINKCIFGAEEIPFLGCFLGKEGVRADPEKVCAIAQWPVPVSQKDLRKWLGLANYLHKYSANYAEMTRPLTNLLKKDAVWSWTSEAQQAFEAIKSSLQSAPILALPDEDRPFSVVCDASDFAIGCALLQVDAEGR
;
A
#
# COMPACT_ATOMS: atom_id res chain seq x y z
N MET A 1 -22.45 16.54 -17.70
CA MET A 1 -21.48 16.40 -18.82
C MET A 1 -21.89 17.21 -20.03
N ARG A 2 -23.04 16.94 -20.68
CA ARG A 2 -23.48 17.63 -21.91
C ARG A 2 -23.74 19.13 -21.73
N GLU A 3 -24.41 19.53 -20.66
CA GLU A 3 -24.69 20.96 -20.36
C GLU A 3 -23.41 21.78 -20.18
N ASN A 4 -22.40 21.18 -19.56
CA ASN A 4 -21.09 21.80 -19.32
C ASN A 4 -20.08 21.56 -20.47
N ARG A 5 -20.52 21.00 -21.61
CA ARG A 5 -19.65 20.65 -22.76
C ARG A 5 -18.42 19.81 -22.37
N LEU A 6 -18.59 18.90 -21.41
CA LEU A 6 -17.58 17.92 -21.03
C LEU A 6 -17.79 16.62 -21.83
N TYR A 7 -16.69 16.07 -22.34
CA TYR A 7 -16.68 14.87 -23.16
C TYR A 7 -15.84 13.78 -22.48
N ALA A 8 -16.38 12.56 -22.43
CA ALA A 8 -15.65 11.40 -21.94
C ALA A 8 -14.80 10.80 -23.06
N ASN A 9 -13.59 10.37 -22.72
CA ASN A 9 -12.78 9.57 -23.63
C ASN A 9 -13.30 8.13 -23.62
N ILE A 10 -14.02 7.74 -24.67
CA ILE A 10 -14.67 6.42 -24.76
C ILE A 10 -13.68 5.25 -24.59
N ASN A 11 -12.43 5.42 -25.04
CA ASN A 11 -11.39 4.39 -24.91
C ASN A 11 -10.93 4.17 -23.46
N LYS A 12 -11.24 5.10 -22.56
CA LYS A 12 -10.95 5.01 -21.12
C LYS A 12 -12.19 4.72 -20.29
N CYS A 13 -13.36 4.59 -20.92
CA CYS A 13 -14.60 4.29 -20.22
C CYS A 13 -14.76 2.77 -20.06
N ILE A 14 -15.13 2.36 -18.86
CA ILE A 14 -15.45 0.97 -18.52
C ILE A 14 -16.87 0.99 -17.95
N PHE A 15 -17.75 0.13 -18.47
CA PHE A 15 -19.17 0.09 -18.11
C PHE A 15 -19.57 -1.34 -17.73
N GLY A 16 -20.37 -1.49 -16.67
CA GLY A 16 -20.96 -2.77 -16.27
C GLY A 16 -19.95 -3.84 -15.85
N ALA A 17 -18.74 -3.47 -15.45
CA ALA A 17 -17.73 -4.40 -14.94
C ALA A 17 -17.93 -4.66 -13.45
N GLU A 18 -17.61 -5.88 -13.00
CA GLU A 18 -17.64 -6.26 -11.58
C GLU A 18 -16.55 -5.53 -10.76
N GLU A 19 -15.48 -5.14 -11.44
CA GLU A 19 -14.35 -4.42 -10.87
C GLU A 19 -13.78 -3.41 -11.87
N ILE A 20 -13.39 -2.23 -11.39
CA ILE A 20 -12.86 -1.15 -12.23
C ILE A 20 -11.55 -0.58 -11.66
N PRO A 21 -10.56 -0.23 -12.50
CA PRO A 21 -9.39 0.52 -12.07
C PRO A 21 -9.79 1.97 -11.73
N PHE A 22 -9.41 2.43 -10.55
CA PHE A 22 -9.69 3.79 -10.08
C PHE A 22 -8.55 4.31 -9.21
N LEU A 23 -8.00 5.48 -9.55
CA LEU A 23 -6.92 6.16 -8.80
C LEU A 23 -5.74 5.27 -8.37
N GLY A 24 -5.41 4.27 -9.19
CA GLY A 24 -4.27 3.37 -8.97
C GLY A 24 -4.55 2.19 -8.04
N CYS A 25 -5.81 1.94 -7.68
CA CYS A 25 -6.32 0.70 -7.10
C CYS A 25 -7.45 0.12 -7.95
N PHE A 26 -7.97 -1.04 -7.56
CA PHE A 26 -9.16 -1.63 -8.18
C PHE A 26 -10.32 -1.60 -7.19
N LEU A 27 -11.46 -1.14 -7.66
CA LEU A 27 -12.70 -1.03 -6.91
C LEU A 27 -13.67 -2.09 -7.42
N GLY A 28 -14.12 -2.96 -6.53
CA GLY A 28 -15.12 -3.98 -6.82
C GLY A 28 -16.17 -4.08 -5.72
N LYS A 29 -17.06 -5.07 -5.84
CA LYS A 29 -18.13 -5.31 -4.87
C LYS A 29 -17.62 -5.57 -3.45
N GLU A 30 -16.52 -6.30 -3.33
CA GLU A 30 -15.92 -6.71 -2.05
C GLU A 30 -15.03 -5.61 -1.44
N GLY A 31 -14.83 -4.49 -2.15
CA GLY A 31 -14.08 -3.34 -1.68
C GLY A 31 -12.95 -2.91 -2.62
N VAL A 32 -11.85 -2.45 -2.03
CA VAL A 32 -10.69 -1.88 -2.71
C VAL A 32 -9.50 -2.81 -2.58
N ARG A 33 -8.95 -3.26 -3.72
CA ARG A 33 -7.70 -4.03 -3.75
C ARG A 33 -6.55 -3.23 -4.37
N ALA A 34 -5.34 -3.60 -3.98
CA ALA A 34 -4.13 -3.09 -4.62
C ALA A 34 -4.09 -3.44 -6.11
N ASP A 35 -3.44 -2.56 -6.89
CA ASP A 35 -3.17 -2.81 -8.30
C ASP A 35 -2.17 -3.97 -8.45
N PRO A 36 -2.51 -5.07 -9.15
CA PRO A 36 -1.65 -6.25 -9.27
C PRO A 36 -0.35 -5.92 -9.98
N GLU A 37 -0.35 -4.94 -10.89
CA GLU A 37 0.86 -4.51 -11.57
C GLU A 37 1.84 -3.87 -10.58
N LYS A 38 1.33 -3.07 -9.64
CA LYS A 38 2.18 -2.44 -8.60
C LYS A 38 2.68 -3.48 -7.59
N VAL A 39 1.82 -4.42 -7.19
CA VAL A 39 2.21 -5.53 -6.29
C VAL A 39 3.28 -6.40 -6.96
N CYS A 40 3.08 -6.74 -8.23
CA CYS A 40 4.03 -7.51 -9.03
C CYS A 40 5.36 -6.76 -9.19
N ALA A 41 5.30 -5.46 -9.49
CA ALA A 41 6.48 -4.61 -9.63
C ALA A 41 7.32 -4.57 -8.33
N ILE A 42 6.68 -4.49 -7.16
CA ILE A 42 7.40 -4.56 -5.88
C ILE A 42 8.04 -5.93 -5.67
N ALA A 43 7.28 -7.01 -5.91
CA ALA A 43 7.76 -8.38 -5.68
C ALA A 43 8.98 -8.70 -6.55
N GLN A 44 8.93 -8.31 -7.82
CA GLN A 44 9.98 -8.57 -8.81
C GLN A 44 11.13 -7.56 -8.75
N TRP A 45 11.02 -6.51 -7.94
CA TRP A 45 12.06 -5.48 -7.87
C TRP A 45 13.39 -6.10 -7.40
N PRO A 46 14.50 -5.86 -8.10
CA PRO A 46 15.80 -6.39 -7.70
C PRO A 46 16.26 -5.79 -6.37
N VAL A 47 17.16 -6.47 -5.68
CA VAL A 47 17.75 -5.95 -4.45
C VAL A 47 18.40 -4.59 -4.73
N PRO A 48 18.03 -3.52 -4.02
CA PRO A 48 18.63 -2.20 -4.20
C PRO A 48 20.13 -2.24 -3.98
N VAL A 49 20.89 -1.64 -4.91
CA VAL A 49 22.36 -1.55 -4.83
C VAL A 49 22.83 -0.16 -4.40
N SER A 50 21.92 0.80 -4.26
CA SER A 50 22.20 2.18 -3.86
C SER A 50 21.07 2.78 -3.04
N GLN A 51 21.37 3.82 -2.25
CA GLN A 51 20.34 4.60 -1.55
C GLN A 51 19.28 5.18 -2.51
N LYS A 52 19.68 5.55 -3.73
CA LYS A 52 18.76 6.10 -4.73
C LYS A 52 17.75 5.04 -5.17
N ASP A 53 18.18 3.81 -5.38
CA ASP A 53 17.31 2.72 -5.78
C ASP A 53 16.41 2.29 -4.62
N LEU A 54 16.94 2.28 -3.39
CA LEU A 54 16.14 2.02 -2.20
C LEU A 54 15.04 3.07 -2.01
N ARG A 55 15.33 4.37 -2.23
CA ARG A 55 14.30 5.43 -2.18
C ARG A 55 13.20 5.23 -3.21
N LYS A 56 13.54 4.81 -4.44
CA LYS A 56 12.53 4.51 -5.48
C LYS A 56 11.63 3.37 -5.06
N TRP A 57 12.22 2.28 -4.57
CA TRP A 57 11.47 1.11 -4.12
C TRP A 57 10.58 1.44 -2.92
N LEU A 58 11.12 2.10 -1.89
CA LEU A 58 10.33 2.55 -0.73
C LEU A 58 9.23 3.53 -1.12
N GLY A 59 9.42 4.34 -2.16
CA GLY A 59 8.35 5.21 -2.68
C GLY A 59 7.13 4.42 -3.14
N LEU A 60 7.35 3.33 -3.88
CA LEU A 60 6.25 2.45 -4.32
C LEU A 60 5.68 1.60 -3.17
N ALA A 61 6.55 1.07 -2.29
CA ALA A 61 6.11 0.32 -1.12
C ALA A 61 5.27 1.18 -0.17
N ASN A 62 5.64 2.45 0.02
CA ASN A 62 4.87 3.41 0.80
C ASN A 62 3.51 3.71 0.16
N TYR A 63 3.35 3.64 -1.16
CA TYR A 63 2.02 3.77 -1.78
C TYR A 63 1.10 2.61 -1.39
N LEU A 64 1.66 1.40 -1.21
CA LEU A 64 0.90 0.19 -0.87
C LEU A 64 0.84 -0.12 0.64
N HIS A 65 1.48 0.69 1.50
CA HIS A 65 1.59 0.39 2.94
C HIS A 65 0.24 0.12 3.64
N LYS A 66 -0.85 0.77 3.20
CA LYS A 66 -2.20 0.58 3.76
C LYS A 66 -2.73 -0.85 3.65
N TYR A 67 -2.13 -1.67 2.78
CA TYR A 67 -2.47 -3.09 2.62
C TYR A 67 -1.55 -4.01 3.44
N SER A 68 -0.67 -3.46 4.28
CA SER A 68 0.32 -4.21 5.05
C SER A 68 0.26 -3.79 6.51
N ALA A 69 0.04 -4.76 7.40
CA ALA A 69 0.11 -4.54 8.84
C ALA A 69 1.58 -4.35 9.27
N ASN A 70 1.82 -3.50 10.28
CA ASN A 70 3.14 -3.26 10.88
C ASN A 70 4.23 -2.80 9.90
N TYR A 71 3.84 -2.17 8.78
CA TYR A 71 4.74 -1.72 7.72
C TYR A 71 5.84 -0.76 8.22
N ALA A 72 5.50 0.15 9.14
CA ALA A 72 6.46 1.11 9.70
C ALA A 72 7.63 0.41 10.43
N GLU A 73 7.34 -0.67 11.17
CA GLU A 73 8.36 -1.45 11.86
C GLU A 73 9.20 -2.25 10.86
N MET A 74 8.57 -2.92 9.90
CA MET A 74 9.27 -3.70 8.87
C MET A 74 10.21 -2.84 8.01
N THR A 75 9.86 -1.59 7.73
CA THR A 75 10.69 -0.68 6.93
C THR A 75 11.85 -0.05 7.70
N ARG A 76 11.92 -0.22 9.02
CA ARG A 76 12.95 0.41 9.86
C ARG A 76 14.38 0.10 9.43
N PRO A 77 14.78 -1.17 9.18
CA PRO A 77 16.16 -1.47 8.75
C PRO A 77 16.50 -0.79 7.42
N LEU A 78 15.52 -0.64 6.53
CA LEU A 78 15.69 0.00 5.22
C LEU A 78 15.76 1.52 5.31
N THR A 79 14.90 2.14 6.11
CA THR A 79 14.92 3.60 6.31
C THR A 79 16.17 4.06 7.06
N ASN A 80 16.74 3.22 7.92
CA ASN A 80 18.05 3.48 8.54
C ASN A 80 19.18 3.66 7.52
N LEU A 81 19.16 2.91 6.40
CA LEU A 81 20.14 3.04 5.31
C LEU A 81 20.01 4.35 4.52
N LEU A 82 18.92 5.11 4.72
CA LEU A 82 18.65 6.38 4.04
C LEU A 82 19.03 7.62 4.85
N LYS A 83 19.49 7.44 6.11
CA LYS A 83 19.92 8.53 6.98
C LYS A 83 21.14 9.25 6.40
N LYS A 84 21.27 10.55 6.69
CA LYS A 84 22.28 11.44 6.09
C LYS A 84 23.72 10.93 6.23
N ASP A 85 24.04 10.36 7.40
CA ASP A 85 25.38 9.88 7.73
C ASP A 85 25.49 8.34 7.66
N ALA A 86 24.49 7.66 7.11
CA ALA A 86 24.52 6.21 6.97
C ALA A 86 25.47 5.78 5.85
N VAL A 87 26.44 4.94 6.21
CA VAL A 87 27.24 4.20 5.23
C VAL A 87 26.32 3.18 4.55
N TRP A 88 26.31 3.17 3.21
CA TRP A 88 25.56 2.17 2.47
C TRP A 88 26.16 0.78 2.70
N SER A 89 25.44 -0.04 3.45
CA SER A 89 25.79 -1.43 3.72
C SER A 89 24.51 -2.26 3.71
N TRP A 90 24.37 -3.13 2.71
CA TRP A 90 23.23 -4.01 2.61
C TRP A 90 23.43 -5.23 3.52
N THR A 91 22.84 -5.18 4.72
CA THR A 91 22.99 -6.22 5.75
C THR A 91 21.96 -7.34 5.58
N SER A 92 22.15 -8.46 6.28
CA SER A 92 21.15 -9.53 6.36
C SER A 92 19.82 -9.04 6.94
N GLU A 93 19.84 -8.08 7.86
CA GLU A 93 18.64 -7.46 8.43
C GLU A 93 17.87 -6.65 7.37
N ALA A 94 18.59 -5.86 6.55
CA ALA A 94 17.98 -5.15 5.43
C ALA A 94 17.38 -6.11 4.40
N GLN A 95 18.06 -7.22 4.09
CA GLN A 95 17.53 -8.25 3.21
C GLN A 95 16.25 -8.90 3.77
N GLN A 96 16.23 -9.24 5.06
CA GLN A 96 15.05 -9.82 5.70
C GLN A 96 13.87 -8.85 5.69
N ALA A 97 14.10 -7.56 6.00
CA ALA A 97 13.07 -6.53 5.92
C ALA A 97 12.52 -6.37 4.49
N PHE A 98 13.41 -6.36 3.49
CA PHE A 98 13.02 -6.26 2.08
C PHE A 98 12.12 -7.41 1.64
N GLU A 99 12.48 -8.65 1.97
CA GLU A 99 11.65 -9.82 1.63
C GLU A 99 10.36 -9.90 2.45
N ALA A 100 10.39 -9.52 3.73
CA ALA A 100 9.21 -9.47 4.58
C ALA A 100 8.14 -8.50 4.04
N ILE A 101 8.56 -7.31 3.60
CA ILE A 101 7.66 -6.31 3.00
C ILE A 101 7.10 -6.83 1.68
N LYS A 102 7.93 -7.44 0.82
CA LYS A 102 7.46 -8.05 -0.43
C LYS A 102 6.37 -9.09 -0.16
N SER A 103 6.64 -10.02 0.76
CA SER A 103 5.69 -11.06 1.12
C SER A 103 4.39 -10.48 1.67
N SER A 104 4.48 -9.50 2.58
CA SER A 104 3.29 -8.86 3.16
C SER A 104 2.44 -8.12 2.12
N LEU A 105 3.08 -7.47 1.13
CA LEU A 105 2.36 -6.74 0.07
C LEU A 105 1.79 -7.69 -1.00
N GLN A 106 2.35 -8.89 -1.15
CA GLN A 106 1.78 -9.94 -2.00
C GLN A 106 0.56 -10.61 -1.36
N SER A 107 0.53 -10.71 -0.03
CA SER A 107 -0.64 -11.19 0.73
C SER A 107 -1.61 -10.07 1.13
N ALA A 108 -1.52 -8.91 0.46
CA ALA A 108 -2.36 -7.75 0.70
C ALA A 108 -3.87 -8.11 0.70
N PRO A 109 -4.62 -7.75 1.75
CA PRO A 109 -6.05 -8.00 1.80
C PRO A 109 -6.83 -7.03 0.89
N ILE A 110 -8.08 -7.40 0.60
CA ILE A 110 -9.07 -6.46 0.07
C ILE A 110 -9.56 -5.61 1.25
N LEU A 111 -9.51 -4.29 1.10
CA LEU A 111 -10.01 -3.35 2.10
C LEU A 111 -11.48 -3.06 1.83
N ALA A 112 -12.33 -3.18 2.86
CA ALA A 112 -13.73 -2.81 2.74
C ALA A 112 -13.91 -1.32 2.42
N LEU A 113 -15.01 -0.98 1.75
CA LEU A 113 -15.40 0.42 1.55
C LEU A 113 -15.92 1.00 2.87
N PRO A 114 -15.62 2.29 3.16
CA PRO A 114 -16.15 2.93 4.35
C PRO A 114 -17.67 3.08 4.26
N ASP A 115 -18.36 2.76 5.36
CA ASP A 115 -19.78 3.01 5.55
C ASP A 115 -19.95 4.23 6.45
N GLU A 116 -20.35 5.37 5.89
CA GLU A 116 -20.46 6.64 6.62
C GLU A 116 -21.56 6.64 7.69
N ASP A 117 -22.52 5.71 7.61
CA ASP A 117 -23.62 5.58 8.57
C ASP A 117 -23.22 4.78 9.82
N ARG A 118 -21.98 4.25 9.86
CA ARG A 118 -21.47 3.42 10.95
C ARG A 118 -20.32 4.07 11.69
N PRO A 119 -20.17 3.81 13.00
CA PRO A 119 -19.04 4.34 13.76
C PRO A 119 -17.73 3.76 13.25
N PHE A 120 -16.72 4.63 13.17
CA PHE A 120 -15.34 4.25 12.93
C PHE A 120 -14.63 4.01 14.26
N SER A 121 -13.76 3.00 14.29
CA SER A 121 -12.84 2.73 15.39
C SER A 121 -11.42 2.91 14.92
N VAL A 122 -10.59 3.59 15.70
CA VAL A 122 -9.16 3.73 15.43
C VAL A 122 -8.40 2.95 16.48
N VAL A 123 -7.61 1.97 16.05
CA VAL A 123 -6.65 1.26 16.89
C VAL A 123 -5.27 1.83 16.59
N CYS A 124 -4.60 2.33 17.61
CA CYS A 124 -3.24 2.86 17.51
C CYS A 124 -2.33 2.10 18.46
N ASP A 125 -1.10 1.87 18.01
CA ASP A 125 -0.01 1.38 18.84
C ASP A 125 1.26 2.18 18.54
N ALA A 126 2.12 2.35 19.54
CA ALA A 126 3.33 3.13 19.43
C ALA A 126 4.48 2.49 20.20
N SER A 127 5.66 2.56 19.60
CA SER A 127 6.93 2.19 20.20
C SER A 127 7.91 3.37 20.11
N ASP A 128 9.10 3.21 20.69
CA ASP A 128 10.19 4.20 20.58
C ASP A 128 10.61 4.50 19.13
N PHE A 129 10.22 3.68 18.17
CA PHE A 129 10.72 3.73 16.80
C PHE A 129 9.66 3.76 15.71
N ALA A 130 8.41 3.40 16.02
CA ALA A 130 7.34 3.30 15.04
C ALA A 130 5.98 3.61 15.68
N ILE A 131 5.09 4.21 14.88
CA ILE A 131 3.68 4.37 15.20
C ILE A 131 2.89 3.61 14.14
N GLY A 132 1.94 2.80 14.59
CA GLY A 132 1.00 2.09 13.73
C GLY A 132 -0.43 2.53 14.05
N CYS A 133 -1.27 2.60 13.03
CA CYS A 133 -2.71 2.75 13.23
C CYS A 133 -3.49 1.93 12.21
N ALA A 134 -4.67 1.48 12.62
CA ALA A 134 -5.66 0.86 11.76
C ALA A 134 -7.01 1.55 11.98
N LEU A 135 -7.65 1.94 10.88
CA LEU A 135 -9.03 2.41 10.87
C LEU A 135 -9.93 1.21 10.57
N LEU A 136 -10.87 0.94 11.48
CA LEU A 136 -11.72 -0.24 11.45
C LEU A 136 -13.19 0.18 11.49
N GLN A 137 -14.04 -0.64 10.87
CA GLN A 137 -15.49 -0.58 11.04
C GLN A 137 -16.00 -2.00 11.24
N VAL A 138 -17.00 -2.13 12.10
CA VAL A 138 -17.68 -3.40 12.34
C VAL A 138 -18.61 -3.68 11.16
N ASP A 139 -18.47 -4.85 10.54
CA ASP A 139 -19.32 -5.25 9.43
C ASP A 139 -20.79 -5.50 9.86
N ALA A 140 -21.70 -5.77 8.92
CA ALA A 140 -23.12 -6.00 9.23
C ALA A 140 -23.36 -7.21 10.13
N GLU A 141 -22.36 -8.08 10.25
CA GLU A 141 -22.37 -9.33 10.99
C GLU A 141 -21.67 -9.21 12.35
N GLY A 142 -21.21 -7.99 12.72
CA GLY A 142 -20.59 -7.74 14.02
C GLY A 142 -19.11 -8.07 14.10
N ARG A 143 -18.42 -8.28 12.96
CA ARG A 143 -17.00 -8.63 12.90
C ARG A 143 -16.10 -7.43 12.61
#